data_AF-A0A925S0M9-F1
#
_entry.id   AF-A0A925S0M9-F1
#
_cell.length_a   1.000
_cell.length_b   1.000
_cell.length_c   1.000
_cell.angle_alpha   90.00
_cell.angle_beta   90.00
_cell.angle_gamma   90.00
#
_symmetry.space_group_name_H-M   'P 1'
#
loop_
_entity.id
_entity.type
_entity.pdbx_description
1 polymer ?
#
loop_
_entity_poly.entity_id
_entity_poly.type
_entity_poly.pdbx_seq_one_letter_code
_entity_poly.pdbx_strand_id
1 'polypeptide(L)' 'MSKTPRPKASDFDPEALRLFDQYVHGVIDRRGFLAGAARLAMGAAGASA' A
#
# COMPACT_ATOMS: atom_id res chain seq x y z
N MET A 1 13.10 6.31 23.89
CA MET A 1 11.85 5.80 23.29
C MET A 1 11.32 6.83 22.29
N SER A 2 11.13 6.46 21.02
CA SER A 2 10.40 7.32 20.08
C SER A 2 8.97 7.53 20.61
N LYS A 3 8.50 8.78 20.59
CA LYS A 3 7.20 9.21 21.15
C LYS A 3 6.02 8.96 20.20
N THR A 4 6.28 8.44 19.00
CA THR A 4 5.25 8.20 17.98
C THR A 4 4.65 6.81 18.12
N PRO A 5 3.33 6.67 18.31
CA PRO A 5 2.66 5.38 18.29
C PRO A 5 2.95 4.64 16.98
N ARG A 6 3.17 3.32 17.04
CA ARG A 6 3.27 2.51 15.82
C ARG A 6 1.89 2.45 15.16
N PRO A 7 1.80 2.70 13.83
CA PRO A 7 0.54 2.59 13.12
C PRO A 7 0.04 1.14 13.15
N LYS A 8 -1.29 1.00 13.13
CA LYS A 8 -2.01 -0.28 13.03
C LYS A 8 -2.35 -0.56 11.57
N ALA A 9 -2.65 -1.82 11.25
CA ALA A 9 -3.10 -2.19 9.91
C ALA A 9 -4.35 -1.42 9.46
N SER A 10 -5.24 -1.08 10.40
CA SER A 10 -6.44 -0.26 10.15
C SER A 10 -6.15 1.17 9.67
N ASP A 11 -4.91 1.64 9.86
CA ASP A 11 -4.51 3.00 9.50
C ASP A 11 -4.06 3.10 8.03
N PHE A 12 -4.10 1.98 7.29
CA PHE A 12 -3.70 1.89 5.89
C PHE A 12 -4.88 1.50 4.99
N ASP A 13 -4.79 1.88 3.72
CA ASP A 13 -5.78 1.49 2.72
C ASP A 13 -5.81 -0.04 2.56
N PRO A 14 -6.98 -0.69 2.65
CA PRO A 14 -7.10 -2.13 2.49
C PRO A 14 -6.55 -2.65 1.16
N GLU A 15 -6.66 -1.89 0.07
CA GLU A 15 -6.13 -2.29 -1.23
C GLU A 15 -4.59 -2.26 -1.25
N ALA A 16 -3.97 -1.29 -0.57
CA ALA A 16 -2.53 -1.24 -0.40
C ALA A 16 -1.99 -2.45 0.37
N LEU A 17 -2.69 -2.86 1.44
CA LEU A 17 -2.32 -4.05 2.20
C LEU A 17 -2.45 -5.34 1.36
N ARG A 18 -3.50 -5.47 0.55
CA ARG A 18 -3.69 -6.63 -0.35
C ARG A 18 -2.65 -6.69 -1.46
N LEU A 19 -2.23 -5.54 -1.98
CA LEU A 19 -1.17 -5.47 -2.98
C LEU A 19 0.18 -5.88 -2.37
N PHE A 20 0.47 -5.43 -1.15
CA PHE A 20 1.68 -5.80 -0.43
C PHE A 20 1.73 -7.30 -0.11
N ASP A 21 0.61 -7.88 0.36
CA ASP A 21 0.46 -9.31 0.62
C ASP A 21 0.81 -10.18 -0.60
N GLN A 22 0.25 -9.84 -1.76
CA GLN A 22 0.54 -10.54 -3.02
C GLN A 22 2.01 -10.47 -3.41
N TYR A 23 2.68 -9.35 -3.15
CA TYR A 23 4.11 -9.19 -3.44
C TYR A 23 4.98 -10.04 -2.51
N VAL A 24 4.76 -9.97 -1.19
CA VAL A 24 5.59 -10.72 -0.22
C VAL A 24 5.39 -12.23 -0.30
N HIS A 25 4.21 -12.68 -0.76
CA HIS A 25 3.93 -14.09 -1.02
C HIS A 25 4.28 -14.54 -2.44
N GLY A 26 4.85 -13.65 -3.28
CA GLY A 26 5.34 -13.99 -4.61
C GLY A 26 4.25 -14.24 -5.66
N VAL A 27 3.00 -13.83 -5.39
CA VAL A 27 1.90 -13.85 -6.36
C VAL A 27 2.17 -12.87 -7.50
N ILE A 28 2.78 -11.72 -7.19
CA ILE A 28 3.25 -10.73 -8.17
C ILE A 28 4.74 -10.44 -7.97
N ASP A 29 5.45 -10.16 -9.06
CA ASP A 29 6.84 -9.73 -8.99
C ASP A 29 6.96 -8.24 -8.63
N ARG A 30 8.19 -7.77 -8.41
CA ARG A 30 8.50 -6.38 -8.05
C ARG A 30 7.90 -5.36 -9.02
N ARG A 31 7.90 -5.62 -10.34
CA ARG A 31 7.31 -4.72 -11.34
C ARG A 31 5.79 -4.70 -11.21
N GLY A 32 5.16 -5.85 -10.98
CA GLY A 32 3.72 -5.95 -10.69
C GLY A 32 3.32 -5.12 -9.47
N PHE A 33 4.09 -5.23 -8.38
CA PHE A 33 3.89 -4.43 -7.17
C PHE A 33 4.01 -2.92 -7.44
N LEU A 34 5.08 -2.48 -8.12
CA LEU A 34 5.28 -1.06 -8.43
C LEU A 34 4.20 -0.49 -9.34
N ALA A 35 3.72 -1.26 -10.32
CA ALA A 35 2.63 -0.85 -11.19
C ALA A 35 1.31 -0.69 -10.41
N GLY A 36 1.00 -1.60 -9.49
CA GLY A 36 -0.15 -1.49 -8.59
C GLY A 36 -0.04 -0.30 -7.64
N ALA A 37 1.14 -0.07 -7.06
CA ALA A 37 1.39 1.03 -6.15
C ALA A 37 1.21 2.39 -6.84
N ALA A 38 1.65 2.52 -8.10
CA ALA A 38 1.44 3.73 -8.88
C ALA A 38 -0.06 4.03 -9.11
N ARG A 39 -0.89 2.99 -9.32
CA ARG A 39 -2.36 3.15 -9.47
C ARG A 39 -3.00 3.65 -8.19
N LEU A 40 -2.63 3.07 -7.05
CA LEU A 40 -3.11 3.51 -5.73
C LEU A 40 -2.74 4.96 -5.44
N ALA A 41 -1.51 5.36 -5.77
CA ALA A 41 -1.04 6.74 -5.59
C ALA A 41 -1.84 7.75 -6.46
N MET A 42 -2.14 7.39 -7.72
CA MET A 42 -2.97 8.22 -8.60
C MET A 42 -4.42 8.31 -8.09
N GLY A 43 -4.98 7.20 -7.59
CA GLY A 43 -6.32 7.18 -6.99
C GLY A 43 -6.42 8.06 -5.74
N ALA A 44 -5.41 8.01 -4.86
CA ALA A 44 -5.33 8.87 -3.68
C ALA A 44 -5.21 10.35 -4.04
N ALA A 45 -4.40 10.69 -5.06
CA ALA A 45 -4.26 12.07 -5.55
C ALA A 45 -5.58 12.62 -6.15
N GLY A 46 -6.40 11.77 -6.77
CA GLY A 46 -7.71 12.15 -7.30
C GLY A 46 -8.82 12.24 -6.25
N ALA A 47 -8.73 11.47 -5.16
CA ALA A 47 -9.68 11.52 -4.04
C ALA A 47 -9.47 12.73 -3.09
N SER A 48 -8.40 13.49 -3.31
CA SER A 48 -8.01 14.66 -2.51
C SER A 48 -8.38 16.01 -3.16
N ALA A 49 -9.10 15.99 -4.29
CA ALA A 49 -9.50 17.15 -5.08
C ALA A 49 -11.00 17.47 -4.94
#